data_AF-A0A832IZ38-F1
#
_entry.id   AF-A0A832IZ38-F1
#
_cell.length_a   1.000
_cell.length_b   1.000
_cell.length_c   1.000
_cell.angle_alpha   90.00
_cell.angle_beta   90.00
_cell.angle_gamma   90.00
#
_symmetry.space_group_name_H-M   'P 1'
#
loop_
_entity.id
_entity.type
_entity.pdbx_description
1 polymer ?
#
loop_
_entity_poly.entity_id
_entity_poly.type
_entity_poly.pdbx_seq_one_letter_code
_entity_poly.pdbx_strand_id
1 'polypeptide(L)'
;MQTTTLSFENIHQNGELFANMFRARRELFIVQNKWDLPEALGMEYDQYDTPASRWVVVHDDLGKVLAGNRLTPTTARCGIYSYMIRDA
;
A
#
# COMPACT_ATOMS: atom_id res chain seq x y z
N MET A 1 -12.86 10.80 -10.69
CA MET A 1 -12.39 10.23 -9.40
C MET A 1 -12.97 8.84 -9.27
N GLN A 2 -12.11 7.84 -9.19
CA GLN A 2 -12.44 6.42 -9.15
C GLN A 2 -11.93 5.81 -7.84
N THR A 3 -12.54 4.71 -7.41
CA THR A 3 -12.07 3.91 -6.29
C THR A 3 -11.84 2.48 -6.76
N THR A 4 -10.64 1.98 -6.56
CA THR A 4 -10.22 0.65 -7.02
C THR A 4 -9.70 -0.15 -5.83
N THR A 5 -10.17 -1.39 -5.68
CA THR A 5 -9.62 -2.33 -4.70
C THR A 5 -8.57 -3.20 -5.37
N LEU A 6 -7.32 -3.06 -4.92
CA LEU A 6 -6.17 -3.80 -5.41
C LEU A 6 -5.83 -4.96 -4.49
N SER A 7 -5.32 -6.03 -5.09
CA SER A 7 -4.82 -7.25 -4.46
C SER A 7 -3.77 -7.87 -5.37
N PHE A 8 -2.90 -8.71 -4.84
CA PHE A 8 -1.91 -9.44 -5.65
C PHE A 8 -2.53 -10.24 -6.82
N GLU A 9 -3.79 -10.63 -6.72
CA GLU A 9 -4.52 -11.30 -7.81
C GLU A 9 -4.84 -10.38 -8.98
N ASN A 10 -5.21 -9.11 -8.73
CA ASN A 10 -5.74 -8.19 -9.74
C ASN A 10 -4.81 -7.01 -10.09
N ILE A 11 -3.63 -6.87 -9.46
CA ILE A 11 -2.72 -5.75 -9.75
C ILE A 11 -2.36 -5.64 -11.23
N HIS A 12 -2.24 -6.76 -11.94
CA HIS A 12 -1.92 -6.81 -13.36
C HIS A 12 -2.98 -6.14 -14.26
N GLN A 13 -4.21 -6.00 -13.77
CA GLN A 13 -5.32 -5.39 -14.49
C GLN A 13 -5.35 -3.87 -14.36
N ASN A 14 -4.56 -3.30 -13.44
CA ASN A 14 -4.63 -1.90 -13.04
C ASN A 14 -3.36 -1.11 -13.39
N GLY A 15 -2.53 -1.65 -14.28
CA GLY A 15 -1.31 -1.00 -14.75
C GLY A 15 -0.40 -0.57 -13.60
N GLU A 16 0.01 0.70 -13.60
CA GLU A 16 0.92 1.24 -12.59
C GLU A 16 0.25 1.66 -11.27
N LEU A 17 -1.08 1.55 -11.15
CA LEU A 17 -1.81 2.08 -9.99
C LEU A 17 -1.31 1.50 -8.66
N PHE A 18 -0.94 0.22 -8.65
CA PHE A 18 -0.37 -0.43 -7.47
C PHE A 18 0.97 0.17 -7.05
N ALA A 19 1.88 0.38 -7.99
CA ALA A 19 3.16 1.03 -7.72
C ALA A 19 2.96 2.50 -7.31
N ASN A 20 2.06 3.22 -7.98
CA ASN A 20 1.75 4.62 -7.66
C ASN A 20 1.19 4.79 -6.26
N MET A 21 0.44 3.82 -5.74
CA MET A 21 -0.04 3.83 -4.35
C MET A 21 1.13 3.77 -3.35
N PHE A 22 2.16 2.96 -3.58
CA PHE A 22 3.35 2.94 -2.73
C PHE A 22 4.25 4.16 -2.90
N ARG A 23 4.34 4.73 -4.11
CA ARG A 23 5.02 6.02 -4.32
C ARG A 23 4.33 7.15 -3.57
N ALA A 24 2.99 7.15 -3.54
CA ALA A 24 2.21 8.12 -2.78
C ALA A 24 2.42 7.93 -1.26
N ARG A 25 2.52 6.69 -0.77
CA ARG A 25 2.88 6.41 0.63
C ARG A 25 4.27 6.94 0.98
N ARG A 26 5.27 6.75 0.13
CA ARG A 26 6.61 7.31 0.31
C ARG A 26 6.57 8.84 0.46
N GLU A 27 5.86 9.51 -0.46
CA GLU A 27 5.73 10.96 -0.42
C GLU A 27 5.11 11.44 0.90
N LEU A 28 4.07 10.75 1.37
CA LEU A 28 3.42 11.09 2.62
C LEU A 28 4.28 10.77 3.86
N PHE A 29 4.72 9.52 4.01
CA PHE A 29 5.33 9.06 5.26
C PHE A 29 6.80 9.47 5.38
N ILE A 30 7.58 9.34 4.31
CA ILE A 30 9.02 9.61 4.34
C ILE A 30 9.28 11.08 4.00
N VAL A 31 8.74 11.57 2.88
CA VAL A 31 9.07 12.93 2.42
C VAL A 31 8.38 14.00 3.27
N GLN A 32 7.07 13.88 3.53
CA GLN A 32 6.33 14.90 4.29
C GLN A 32 6.45 14.68 5.80
N ASN A 33 6.16 13.48 6.30
CA ASN A 33 6.16 13.19 7.74
C ASN A 33 7.55 12.90 8.33
N LYS A 34 8.58 12.74 7.49
CA LYS A 34 9.98 12.51 7.91
C LYS A 34 10.18 11.24 8.74
N TRP A 35 9.38 10.20 8.49
CA TRP A 35 9.57 8.92 9.16
C TRP A 35 10.73 8.15 8.52
N ASP A 36 11.54 7.50 9.37
CA ASP A 36 12.62 6.62 8.94
C ASP A 36 12.06 5.22 8.67
N LEU A 37 11.58 5.01 7.44
CA LEU A 37 10.94 3.77 6.99
C LEU A 37 11.69 3.16 5.80
N PRO A 38 11.60 1.82 5.61
CA PRO A 38 12.16 1.17 4.44
C PRO A 38 11.55 1.69 3.13
N GLU A 39 12.40 1.91 2.13
CA GLU A 39 11.99 2.24 0.78
C GLU A 39 12.87 1.56 -0.27
N ALA A 40 12.27 1.28 -1.42
CA ALA A 40 12.98 0.76 -2.59
C ALA A 40 12.31 1.28 -3.86
N LEU A 41 13.10 1.62 -4.89
CA LEU A 41 12.59 2.08 -6.19
C LEU A 41 11.58 3.26 -6.08
N GLY A 42 11.77 4.13 -5.09
CA GLY A 42 10.86 5.25 -4.82
C GLY A 42 9.51 4.86 -4.23
N MET A 43 9.40 3.68 -3.61
CA MET A 43 8.20 3.15 -2.96
C MET A 43 8.51 2.83 -1.50
N GLU A 44 7.64 3.28 -0.59
CA GLU A 44 7.68 2.87 0.82
C GLU A 44 6.92 1.55 0.96
N TYR A 45 7.41 0.65 1.81
CA TYR A 45 6.78 -0.63 2.08
C TYR A 45 7.10 -1.11 3.50
N ASP A 46 6.25 -2.00 4.01
CA ASP A 46 6.48 -2.68 5.28
C ASP A 46 6.21 -4.20 5.20
N GLN A 47 6.44 -4.90 6.31
CA GLN A 47 6.24 -6.35 6.43
C GLN A 47 4.77 -6.83 6.28
N TYR A 48 3.79 -5.93 6.31
CA TYR A 48 2.37 -6.24 6.20
C TYR A 48 1.84 -6.08 4.76
N ASP A 49 2.66 -5.57 3.84
CA ASP A 49 2.35 -5.48 2.41
C ASP A 49 2.45 -6.85 1.71
N THR A 50 1.54 -7.76 2.09
CA THR A 50 1.53 -9.17 1.68
C THR A 50 0.33 -9.53 0.80
N PRO A 51 0.27 -10.74 0.19
CA PRO A 51 -0.92 -11.21 -0.53
C PRO A 51 -2.22 -11.27 0.29
N ALA A 52 -2.12 -11.28 1.63
CA ALA A 52 -3.29 -11.20 2.51
C ALA A 52 -3.92 -9.79 2.52
N SER A 53 -3.16 -8.77 2.16
CA SER A 53 -3.60 -7.37 2.19
C SER A 53 -4.44 -6.98 0.97
N ARG A 54 -5.31 -6.00 1.17
CA ARG A 54 -6.07 -5.32 0.13
C ARG A 54 -5.82 -3.83 0.23
N TRP A 55 -5.70 -3.14 -0.90
CA TRP A 55 -5.52 -1.69 -0.93
C TRP A 55 -6.71 -1.04 -1.60
N VAL A 56 -7.39 -0.15 -0.90
CA VAL A 56 -8.46 0.67 -1.46
C VAL A 56 -7.85 2.00 -1.88
N VAL A 57 -7.78 2.25 -3.18
CA VAL A 57 -7.08 3.40 -3.76
C VAL A 57 -8.08 4.32 -4.45
N VAL A 58 -8.08 5.59 -4.07
CA VAL A 58 -8.82 6.66 -4.74
C VAL A 58 -7.87 7.36 -5.70
N HIS A 59 -8.24 7.44 -6.98
CA HIS A 59 -7.39 8.01 -8.02
C HIS A 59 -8.19 8.79 -9.07
N ASP A 60 -7.50 9.62 -9.85
CA ASP A 60 -8.08 10.23 -11.05
C ASP A 60 -8.00 9.30 -12.27
N ASP A 61 -8.52 9.77 -13.40
CA ASP A 61 -8.61 8.97 -14.63
C ASP A 61 -7.24 8.75 -15.30
N LEU A 62 -6.20 9.48 -14.86
CA LEU A 62 -4.81 9.31 -15.30
C LEU A 62 -4.01 8.39 -14.35
N GLY A 63 -4.65 7.85 -13.31
CA GLY A 63 -4.01 6.96 -12.33
C GLY A 63 -3.19 7.69 -11.26
N LYS A 64 -3.36 9.00 -11.11
CA LYS A 64 -2.78 9.76 -9.99
C LYS A 64 -3.52 9.41 -8.72
N VAL A 65 -2.78 8.91 -7.72
CA VAL A 65 -3.33 8.55 -6.41
C VAL A 65 -3.64 9.80 -5.61
N LEU A 66 -4.86 9.85 -5.10
CA LEU A 66 -5.39 10.93 -4.25
C LEU A 66 -5.50 10.48 -2.79
N ALA A 67 -5.80 9.20 -2.56
CA ALA A 67 -5.81 8.57 -1.25
C ALA A 67 -5.61 7.05 -1.37
N GLY A 68 -5.13 6.42 -0.30
CA GLY A 68 -4.97 4.97 -0.22
C GLY A 68 -5.15 4.47 1.20
N ASN A 69 -5.84 3.34 1.37
CA ASN A 69 -5.95 2.64 2.63
C ASN A 69 -5.59 1.16 2.45
N ARG A 70 -4.95 0.57 3.46
CA ARG A 70 -4.65 -0.86 3.50
C ARG A 70 -5.58 -1.57 4.47
N LEU A 71 -6.09 -2.72 4.05
CA LEU A 71 -6.84 -3.67 4.87
C LEU A 71 -6.03 -4.96 4.96
N THR A 72 -5.75 -5.40 6.19
CA THR A 72 -5.07 -6.67 6.46
C THR A 72 -5.93 -7.46 7.45
N PRO A 73 -6.30 -8.72 7.16
CA PRO A 73 -7.07 -9.54 8.10
C PRO A 73 -6.35 -9.67 9.45
N THR A 74 -7.07 -9.57 10.56
CA THR A 74 -6.50 -9.74 11.91
C THR A 74 -6.06 -11.17 12.23
N THR A 75 -6.43 -12.12 11.35
CA THR A 75 -5.99 -13.51 11.37
C THR A 75 -4.76 -13.77 10.49
N ALA A 76 -4.26 -12.76 9.76
CA ALA A 76 -3.11 -12.91 8.87
C ALA A 76 -1.83 -13.23 9.65
N ARG A 77 -0.95 -14.02 9.03
CA ARG A 77 0.40 -14.31 9.51
C ARG A 77 1.37 -14.38 8.33
N CYS A 78 2.52 -13.73 8.47
CA CYS A 78 3.62 -13.78 7.50
C CYS A 78 4.96 -13.81 8.24
N GLY A 79 5.61 -14.98 8.25
CA GLY A 79 6.80 -15.20 9.08
C GLY A 79 6.48 -15.01 10.57
N ILE A 80 7.24 -14.14 11.24
CA ILE A 80 7.03 -13.79 12.65
C ILE A 80 5.94 -12.72 12.87
N TYR A 81 5.41 -12.13 11.80
CA TYR A 81 4.47 -11.01 11.84
C TYR A 81 3.00 -11.46 11.70
N SER A 82 2.10 -10.68 12.26
CA SER A 82 0.64 -10.78 12.13
C SER A 82 0.02 -9.57 11.43
N TYR A 83 -0.34 -8.52 12.16
CA TYR A 83 -0.85 -7.24 11.63
C TYR A 83 -0.36 -6.07 12.47
N MET A 84 -0.23 -4.89 11.84
CA MET A 84 0.40 -3.69 12.42
C MET A 84 0.00 -3.40 13.88
N ILE A 85 -1.30 -3.31 14.19
CA ILE A 85 -1.76 -2.91 15.52
C ILE A 85 -1.39 -3.93 16.60
N ARG A 86 -1.30 -5.22 16.27
CA ARG A 86 -0.94 -6.27 17.23
C ARG A 86 0.57 -6.41 17.42
N ASP A 87 1.33 -6.08 16.38
CA ASP A 87 2.78 -6.21 16.36
C ASP A 87 3.50 -4.90 16.75
N ALA A 88 2.76 -3.80 16.94
CA ALA A 88 3.26 -2.48 17.33
C ALA A 88 3.68 -2.39 18.81
#